data_AF-A0A969HAT8-F1
#
_entry.id   AF-A0A969HAT8-F1
#
_cell.length_a   1.000
_cell.length_b   1.000
_cell.length_c   1.000
_cell.angle_alpha   90.00
_cell.angle_beta   90.00
_cell.angle_gamma   90.00
#
_symmetry.space_group_name_H-M   'P 1'
#
loop_
_entity.id
_entity.type
_entity.pdbx_description
1 polymer ?
#
loop_
_entity_poly.entity_id
_entity_poly.type
_entity_poly.pdbx_seq_one_letter_code
_entity_poly.pdbx_strand_id
1 'polypeptide(L)'
;MTEKEQYQSTVKAHLADWQAQIGQLKARLDKPTTTANTDYEQHFKELTRSLEEIQRKLQQLQRASEIGWEGLKLELDKALIAWRSNFEQIQAEILKTDEPV
;
A
#
# COMPACT_ATOMS: atom_id res chain seq x y z
N MET A 1 1.35 -8.77 -25.13
CA MET A 1 1.23 -8.02 -23.87
C MET A 1 2.03 -6.75 -24.04
N THR A 2 1.39 -5.58 -23.98
CA THR A 2 2.05 -4.28 -24.09
C THR A 2 2.74 -3.91 -22.77
N GLU A 3 3.64 -2.93 -22.79
CA GLU A 3 4.27 -2.38 -21.59
C GLU A 3 3.21 -1.87 -20.59
N LYS A 4 2.13 -1.26 -21.10
CA LYS A 4 0.99 -0.81 -20.29
C LYS A 4 0.30 -1.99 -19.59
N GLU A 5 0.06 -3.09 -20.30
CA GLU A 5 -0.56 -4.29 -19.71
C GLU A 5 0.34 -4.95 -18.66
N GLN A 6 1.66 -5.01 -18.91
CA GLN A 6 2.64 -5.50 -17.93
C GLN A 6 2.63 -4.64 -16.68
N TYR A 7 2.71 -3.32 -16.85
CA TYR A 7 2.64 -2.38 -15.74
C TYR A 7 1.36 -2.56 -14.91
N GLN A 8 0.20 -2.63 -15.56
CA GLN A 8 -1.08 -2.85 -14.87
C GLN A 8 -1.08 -4.14 -14.05
N SER A 9 -0.52 -5.23 -14.60
CA SER A 9 -0.45 -6.51 -13.90
C SER A 9 0.44 -6.42 -12.66
N THR A 10 1.60 -5.77 -12.76
CA THR A 10 2.51 -5.54 -11.63
C THR A 10 1.83 -4.73 -10.53
N VAL A 11 1.14 -3.64 -10.87
CA VAL A 11 0.41 -2.83 -9.89
C VAL A 11 -0.69 -3.64 -9.19
N LYS A 12 -1.45 -4.47 -9.92
CA LYS A 12 -2.46 -5.36 -9.31
C LYS A 12 -1.84 -6.32 -8.31
N ALA A 13 -0.68 -6.90 -8.64
CA ALA A 13 0.03 -7.81 -7.75
C ALA A 13 0.48 -7.09 -6.48
N HIS A 14 1.04 -5.87 -6.59
CA HIS A 14 1.38 -5.05 -5.43
C HIS A 14 0.17 -4.74 -4.55
N LEU A 15 -0.96 -4.31 -5.12
CA LEU A 15 -2.17 -4.03 -4.35
C LEU A 15 -2.64 -5.23 -3.52
N ALA A 16 -2.64 -6.43 -4.12
CA ALA A 16 -3.04 -7.66 -3.43
C ALA A 16 -2.08 -8.02 -2.30
N ASP A 17 -0.77 -7.95 -2.56
CA ASP A 17 0.28 -8.22 -1.59
C ASP A 17 0.22 -7.24 -0.41
N TRP A 18 0.08 -5.95 -0.70
CA TRP A 18 0.04 -4.89 0.29
C TRP A 18 -1.20 -4.94 1.18
N GLN A 19 -2.36 -5.31 0.62
CA GLN A 19 -3.56 -5.55 1.40
C GLN A 19 -3.37 -6.71 2.38
N ALA A 20 -2.67 -7.78 1.97
CA ALA A 20 -2.32 -8.87 2.87
C ALA A 20 -1.33 -8.43 3.97
N GLN A 21 -0.32 -7.63 3.63
CA GLN A 21 0.64 -7.09 4.60
C GLN A 21 -0.03 -6.22 5.67
N ILE A 22 -0.98 -5.35 5.31
CA ILE A 22 -1.79 -4.59 6.28
C ILE A 22 -2.52 -5.55 7.23
N GLY A 23 -3.14 -6.61 6.70
CA GLY A 23 -3.86 -7.60 7.51
C GLY A 23 -2.94 -8.31 8.51
N GLN A 24 -1.74 -8.70 8.07
CA GLN A 24 -0.74 -9.32 8.94
C GLN A 24 -0.27 -8.37 10.05
N LEU A 25 -0.08 -7.09 9.74
CA LEU A 25 0.39 -6.10 10.69
C LEU A 25 -0.70 -5.76 11.74
N LYS A 26 -1.96 -5.66 11.32
CA LYS A 26 -3.12 -5.56 12.24
C LYS A 26 -3.21 -6.74 13.19
N ALA A 27 -3.12 -7.96 12.66
CA ALA A 27 -3.20 -9.18 13.47
C ALA A 27 -2.06 -9.30 14.50
N ARG A 28 -0.91 -8.65 14.27
CA ARG A 28 0.18 -8.56 15.25
C ARG A 28 -0.16 -7.64 16.42
N LEU A 29 -0.88 -6.55 16.17
CA LEU A 29 -1.28 -5.57 17.19
C LEU A 29 -2.50 -6.02 18.01
N ASP A 30 -3.38 -6.85 17.45
CA ASP A 30 -4.50 -7.46 18.18
C ASP A 30 -4.07 -8.52 19.22
N LYS A 31 -2.75 -8.73 19.41
CA LYS A 31 -2.25 -9.61 20.46
C LYS A 31 -2.45 -8.95 21.83
N PRO A 32 -2.86 -9.71 22.86
CA PRO A 32 -3.19 -9.19 24.18
C PRO A 32 -2.03 -8.48 24.92
N THR A 33 -0.81 -8.51 24.38
CA THR A 33 0.38 -7.87 24.93
C THR A 33 0.58 -6.42 24.47
N THR A 34 -0.17 -5.93 23.49
CA THR A 34 0.11 -4.64 22.83
C THR A 34 -0.87 -3.55 23.29
N THR A 35 -0.41 -2.59 24.10
CA THR A 35 -1.22 -1.51 24.70
C THR A 35 -1.45 -0.28 23.80
N ALA A 36 -1.05 -0.33 22.53
CA ALA A 36 -0.97 0.83 21.63
C ALA A 36 -2.09 0.90 20.58
N ASN A 37 -3.34 0.57 20.94
CA ASN A 37 -4.35 0.23 19.93
C ASN A 37 -4.90 1.42 19.11
N THR A 38 -4.92 2.66 19.63
CA THR A 38 -5.64 3.77 18.97
C THR A 38 -4.83 4.50 17.89
N ASP A 39 -3.52 4.65 18.06
CA ASP A 39 -2.68 5.42 17.12
C ASP A 39 -2.46 4.65 15.81
N TYR A 40 -2.27 3.33 15.90
CA TYR A 40 -2.09 2.48 14.72
C TYR A 40 -3.37 2.34 13.87
N GLU A 41 -4.56 2.47 14.46
CA GLU A 41 -5.80 2.47 13.68
C GLU A 41 -5.85 3.59 12.64
N GLN A 42 -5.34 4.78 12.97
CA GLN A 42 -5.26 5.89 12.01
C GLN A 42 -4.25 5.60 10.90
N HIS A 43 -3.06 5.12 11.26
CA HIS A 43 -2.05 4.71 10.30
C HIS A 43 -2.58 3.65 9.31
N PHE A 44 -3.33 2.65 9.79
CA PHE A 44 -3.93 1.66 8.89
C PHE A 44 -5.05 2.22 8.03
N LYS A 45 -5.85 3.17 8.53
CA LYS A 45 -6.85 3.87 7.72
C LYS A 45 -6.19 4.63 6.58
N GLU A 46 -5.09 5.33 6.86
CA GLU A 46 -4.31 6.06 5.84
C GLU A 46 -3.70 5.13 4.80
N LEU A 47 -3.06 4.03 5.22
CA LEU A 47 -2.53 3.01 4.31
C LEU A 47 -3.62 2.41 3.43
N THR A 48 -4.78 2.11 4.00
CA THR A 48 -5.92 1.54 3.26
C THR A 48 -6.47 2.55 2.25
N ARG A 49 -6.66 3.80 2.66
CA ARG A 49 -7.13 4.88 1.77
C ARG A 49 -6.17 5.09 0.59
N SER A 50 -4.86 5.05 0.85
CA SER A 50 -3.86 5.19 -0.20
C SER A 50 -3.88 4.01 -1.19
N LEU A 51 -4.15 2.78 -0.74
CA LEU A 51 -4.40 1.64 -1.66
C LEU A 51 -5.63 1.88 -2.55
N GLU A 52 -6.72 2.40 -1.99
CA GLU A 52 -7.92 2.72 -2.77
C GLU A 52 -7.64 3.79 -3.83
N GLU A 53 -6.82 4.79 -3.51
CA GLU A 53 -6.40 5.82 -4.46
C GLU A 53 -5.54 5.24 -5.60
N ILE A 54 -4.59 4.37 -5.27
CA ILE A 54 -3.78 3.65 -6.27
C ILE A 54 -4.68 2.78 -7.17
N GLN A 55 -5.64 2.07 -6.58
CA GLN A 55 -6.60 1.26 -7.33
C GLN A 55 -7.45 2.11 -8.28
N ARG A 56 -7.92 3.28 -7.84
CA ARG A 56 -8.66 4.23 -8.69
C ARG A 56 -7.80 4.76 -9.83
N LYS A 57 -6.54 5.11 -9.57
CA LYS A 57 -5.59 5.57 -10.61
C LYS A 57 -5.27 4.44 -11.61
N LEU A 58 -5.15 3.21 -11.14
CA LEU A 58 -4.98 2.04 -12.00
C LEU A 58 -6.18 1.83 -12.94
N GLN A 59 -7.40 2.04 -12.46
CA GLN A 59 -8.60 2.00 -13.32
C GLN A 59 -8.61 3.11 -14.37
N GLN A 60 -8.08 4.29 -14.05
CA GLN A 60 -7.91 5.36 -15.04
C GLN A 60 -6.86 4.97 -16.09
N LEU A 61 -5.73 4.41 -15.66
CA LEU A 61 -4.67 3.94 -16.56
C LEU A 61 -5.14 2.81 -17.47
N GLN A 62 -6.04 1.93 -17.01
CA GLN A 62 -6.69 0.90 -17.83
C GLN A 62 -7.50 1.48 -18.99
N ARG A 63 -8.13 2.63 -18.79
CA ARG A 63 -8.93 3.32 -19.81
C ARG A 63 -8.10 4.23 -20.71
N ALA A 64 -6.85 4.49 -20.37
CA ALA A 64 -5.97 5.35 -21.13
C ALA A 64 -5.47 4.66 -22.42
N SER A 65 -5.32 5.46 -23.48
CA SER A 65 -4.68 5.05 -24.73
C SER A 65 -3.17 4.82 -24.56
N GLU A 66 -2.56 4.10 -25.50
CA GLU A 66 -1.10 3.83 -25.52
C GLU A 66 -0.22 5.10 -25.58
N ILE A 67 -0.76 6.25 -25.99
CA ILE A 67 -0.02 7.53 -26.06
C ILE A 67 -0.16 8.34 -24.75
N GLY A 68 -1.18 8.05 -23.93
CA GLY A 68 -1.56 8.87 -22.77
C GLY A 68 -1.28 8.23 -21.41
N TRP A 69 -0.79 6.99 -21.37
CA TRP A 69 -0.66 6.24 -20.11
C TRP A 69 0.62 6.55 -19.34
N GLU A 70 1.69 7.05 -19.99
CA GLU A 70 2.98 7.31 -19.35
C GLU A 70 2.89 8.37 -18.24
N GLY A 71 2.08 9.42 -18.45
CA GLY A 71 1.83 10.43 -17.42
C GLY A 71 1.12 9.84 -16.19
N LEU A 72 0.11 8.99 -16.43
CA LEU A 72 -0.60 8.29 -15.35
C LEU A 72 0.31 7.28 -14.64
N LYS A 73 1.20 6.62 -15.37
CA LYS A 73 2.22 5.72 -14.83
C LYS A 73 3.12 6.47 -13.84
N LEU A 74 3.61 7.66 -14.20
CA LEU A 74 4.48 8.45 -13.33
C LEU A 74 3.77 8.84 -12.02
N GLU A 75 2.51 9.25 -12.08
CA GLU A 75 1.74 9.54 -10.87
C GLU A 75 1.52 8.30 -10.00
N LEU A 76 1.27 7.16 -10.64
CA LEU A 76 1.02 5.90 -9.96
C LEU A 76 2.32 5.37 -9.32
N ASP A 77 3.46 5.48 -10.00
CA ASP A 77 4.78 5.17 -9.43
C ASP A 77 5.08 5.98 -8.17
N LYS A 78 4.78 7.28 -8.17
CA LYS A 78 4.93 8.13 -6.98
C LYS A 78 4.04 7.65 -5.83
N ALA A 79 2.79 7.29 -6.13
CA ALA A 79 1.87 6.78 -5.13
C ALA A 79 2.34 5.43 -4.55
N LEU A 80 2.84 4.52 -5.39
CA LEU A 80 3.42 3.25 -4.97
C LEU A 80 4.61 3.44 -4.02
N ILE A 81 5.55 4.34 -4.38
CA ILE A 81 6.72 4.65 -3.56
C ILE A 81 6.31 5.24 -2.21
N ALA A 82 5.40 6.22 -2.23
CA ALA A 82 4.92 6.87 -1.01
C ALA A 82 4.21 5.87 -0.09
N TRP A 83 3.35 5.01 -0.66
CA TRP A 83 2.68 3.95 0.10
C TRP A 83 3.70 3.01 0.75
N ARG A 84 4.68 2.53 -0.02
CA ARG A 84 5.69 1.60 0.47
C ARG A 84 6.51 2.20 1.61
N SER A 85 6.94 3.45 1.45
CA SER A 85 7.71 4.16 2.47
C SER A 85 6.91 4.33 3.76
N ASN A 86 5.62 4.72 3.68
CA ASN A 86 4.77 4.84 4.87
C ASN A 86 4.58 3.49 5.57
N PHE A 87 4.31 2.44 4.80
CA PHE A 87 4.16 1.09 5.34
C PHE A 87 5.42 0.61 6.07
N GLU A 88 6.61 0.81 5.49
CA GLU A 88 7.88 0.42 6.11
C GLU A 88 8.14 1.15 7.43
N GLN A 89 7.79 2.43 7.51
CA GLN A 89 7.89 3.22 8.74
C GLN A 89 6.99 2.64 9.84
N ILE A 90 5.70 2.47 9.54
CA ILE A 90 4.72 1.91 10.49
C ILE A 90 5.12 0.49 10.91
N GLN A 91 5.55 -0.34 9.97
CA GLN A 91 6.04 -1.69 10.25
C GLN A 91 7.24 -1.68 11.20
N ALA A 92 8.22 -0.81 10.95
CA ALA A 92 9.40 -0.71 11.81
C ALA A 92 9.05 -0.23 13.22
N GLU A 93 8.11 0.70 13.36
CA GLU A 93 7.63 1.17 14.67
C GLU A 93 6.96 0.05 15.45
N ILE A 94 6.04 -0.69 14.81
CA ILE A 94 5.33 -1.81 15.45
C ILE A 94 6.30 -2.92 15.87
N LEU A 95 7.32 -3.23 15.05
CA LEU A 95 8.31 -4.26 15.38
C LEU A 95 9.18 -3.87 16.57
N LYS A 96 9.55 -2.59 16.70
CA LYS A 96 10.30 -2.08 17.86
C LYS A 96 9.50 -2.17 19.16
N THR A 97 8.17 -2.04 19.09
CA THR A 97 7.30 -2.15 20.28
C THR A 97 7.13 -3.61 20.76
N ASP A 98 7.43 -4.61 19.92
CA ASP A 98 7.34 -6.05 20.25
C ASP A 98 8.66 -6.62 20.81
N GLU A 99 9.76 -5.85 20.84
CA GLU A 99 11.04 -6.27 21.41
C GLU A 99 10.97 -6.32 22.95
N PRO A 100 11.32 -7.45 23.60
CA PRO A 100 11.38 -7.53 25.05
C PRO A 100 12.55 -6.69 25.57
N VAL A 101 12.24 -5.76 26.49
CA VAL A 101 13.22 -4.99 27.29
C VAL A 101 14.09 -5.92 28.13
#